data_AF-A0A523GGI2-F1
#
_entry.id   AF-A0A523GGI2-F1
#
_cell.length_a   1.000
_cell.length_b   1.000
_cell.length_c   1.000
_cell.angle_alpha   90.00
_cell.angle_beta   90.00
_cell.angle_gamma   90.00
#
_symmetry.space_group_name_H-M   'P 1'
#
loop_
_entity.id
_entity.type
_entity.pdbx_description
1 polymer ?
#
loop_
_entity_poly.entity_id
_entity_poly.type
_entity_poly.pdbx_seq_one_letter_code
_entity_poly.pdbx_strand_id
1 'polypeptide(L)' 'ETNDSKFSIDKFAPYVHQNNIYGITKALEDATYHIERNGNPKVIFTDLSIQLTRLIHKKELV' A
#
# COMPACT_ATOMS: atom_id res chain seq x y z
N GLU A 1 -15.98 9.99 10.69
CA GLU A 1 -15.36 9.86 9.34
C GLU A 1 -14.23 10.86 9.23
N THR A 2 -13.01 10.38 9.07
CA THR A 2 -11.80 11.21 9.02
C THR A 2 -11.62 11.78 7.62
N ASN A 3 -12.33 12.88 7.32
CA ASN A 3 -11.93 13.78 6.24
C ASN A 3 -10.67 14.53 6.68
N ASP A 4 -9.54 13.83 6.68
CA ASP A 4 -8.24 14.44 6.95
C ASP A 4 -7.87 15.30 5.74
N SER A 5 -8.06 16.61 5.86
CA SER A 5 -7.78 17.61 4.81
C SER A 5 -6.30 17.70 4.43
N LYS A 6 -5.42 16.98 5.14
CA LYS A 6 -3.98 16.91 4.84
C LYS A 6 -3.64 15.84 3.80
N PHE A 7 -4.46 14.79 3.67
CA PHE A 7 -4.26 13.75 2.67
C PHE A 7 -4.82 14.22 1.32
N SER A 8 -3.97 14.23 0.29
CA SER A 8 -4.34 14.52 -1.10
C SER A 8 -3.69 13.48 -2.00
N ILE A 9 -4.48 12.93 -2.91
CA ILE A 9 -4.01 11.93 -3.89
C ILE A 9 -2.92 12.53 -4.78
N ASP A 10 -3.00 13.84 -5.09
CA ASP A 10 -1.99 14.53 -5.90
C ASP A 10 -0.61 14.52 -5.23
N LYS A 11 -0.57 14.55 -3.89
CA LYS A 11 0.69 14.43 -3.12
C LYS A 11 1.20 12.99 -3.04
N PHE A 12 0.33 12.01 -3.23
CA PHE A 12 0.67 10.59 -3.20
C PHE A 12 1.13 10.06 -4.57
N ALA A 13 0.56 10.58 -5.65
CA ALA A 13 0.84 10.16 -7.02
C ALA A 13 2.33 10.07 -7.39
N PRO A 14 3.21 11.01 -6.97
CA PRO A 14 4.65 10.94 -7.30
C PRO A 14 5.39 9.73 -6.71
N TYR A 15 4.83 9.08 -5.69
CA TYR A 15 5.45 7.92 -5.05
C TYR A 15 5.05 6.59 -5.71
N VAL A 16 4.16 6.61 -6.70
CA VAL A 16 3.71 5.43 -7.44
C VAL A 16 4.24 5.52 -8.86
N HIS A 17 5.09 4.56 -9.25
CA HIS A 17 5.77 4.53 -10.53
C HIS A 17 5.86 3.10 -11.09
N GLN A 18 6.29 2.95 -12.34
CA GLN A 18 6.36 1.66 -13.06
C GLN A 18 7.07 0.53 -12.28
N ASN A 19 8.09 0.85 -11.48
CA ASN A 19 8.89 -0.13 -10.74
C ASN A 19 8.29 -0.59 -9.39
N ASN A 20 7.23 0.05 -8.90
CA ASN A 20 6.59 -0.29 -7.63
C ASN A 20 5.09 -0.59 -7.74
N ILE A 21 4.41 -0.14 -8.81
CA ILE A 21 2.97 -0.32 -9.00
C ILE A 21 2.53 -1.79 -8.88
N TYR A 22 3.20 -2.70 -9.58
CA TYR A 22 2.87 -4.14 -9.52
C TYR A 22 3.07 -4.73 -8.12
N GLY A 23 4.08 -4.26 -7.38
CA GLY A 23 4.32 -4.69 -6.00
C GLY A 23 3.22 -4.19 -5.05
N ILE A 24 2.78 -2.94 -5.23
CA ILE A 24 1.70 -2.34 -4.43
C ILE A 24 0.39 -3.08 -4.71
N THR A 25 0.05 -3.30 -5.97
CA THR A 25 -1.17 -4.03 -6.37
C THR A 25 -1.19 -5.43 -5.76
N LYS A 26 -0.09 -6.18 -5.90
CA LYS A 26 0.02 -7.52 -5.32
C LYS A 26 -0.15 -7.53 -3.79
N ALA A 27 0.50 -6.60 -3.09
CA ALA A 27 0.37 -6.52 -1.63
C ALA A 27 -1.07 -6.24 -1.18
N LEU A 28 -1.81 -5.40 -1.93
CA LEU A 28 -3.23 -5.12 -1.67
C LEU A 28 -4.11 -6.35 -1.95
N GLU A 29 -3.87 -7.05 -3.05
CA GLU A 29 -4.59 -8.29 -3.41
C GLU A 29 -4.36 -9.38 -2.35
N ASP A 30 -3.11 -9.62 -1.96
CA ASP A 30 -2.73 -10.61 -0.93
C ASP A 30 -3.39 -10.26 0.42
N ALA A 31 -3.36 -8.99 0.83
CA ALA A 31 -4.02 -8.54 2.05
C ALA A 31 -5.54 -8.76 2.01
N THR A 32 -6.17 -8.44 0.89
CA THR A 32 -7.61 -8.65 0.68
C THR A 32 -7.95 -10.13 0.77
N TYR A 33 -7.20 -10.98 0.07
CA TYR A 33 -7.36 -12.43 0.10
C TYR A 33 -7.19 -13.02 1.50
N HIS A 34 -6.22 -12.54 2.28
CA HIS A 34 -6.02 -13.00 3.66
C HIS A 34 -7.16 -12.58 4.60
N ILE A 35 -7.76 -11.40 4.39
CA ILE A 35 -8.93 -10.94 5.15
C ILE A 35 -10.15 -11.80 4.82
N GLU A 36 -10.41 -12.07 3.54
CA GLU A 36 -11.51 -12.94 3.09
C GLU A 36 -11.42 -14.36 3.66
N ARG A 37 -10.20 -14.83 3.95
CA ARG A 37 -9.93 -16.12 4.60
C ARG A 37 -10.01 -16.08 6.13
N ASN A 38 -10.65 -15.08 6.71
CA ASN A 38 -10.76 -14.88 8.17
C ASN A 38 -9.40 -14.73 8.88
N GLY A 39 -8.38 -14.21 8.19
CA GLY A 39 -7.12 -13.85 8.82
C GLY A 39 -7.27 -12.65 9.76
N ASN A 40 -6.35 -12.50 10.72
CA ASN A 40 -6.42 -11.40 11.69
C ASN A 40 -6.17 -10.04 11.01
N PRO A 41 -7.17 -9.14 10.95
CA PRO A 41 -7.03 -7.89 10.21
C PRO A 41 -5.92 -6.99 10.75
N LYS A 42 -5.69 -6.99 12.07
CA LYS A 42 -4.63 -6.16 12.67
C LYS A 42 -3.25 -6.59 12.18
N VAL A 43 -3.00 -7.90 12.11
CA VAL A 43 -1.71 -8.42 11.64
C VAL A 43 -1.55 -8.16 10.15
N ILE A 44 -2.60 -8.43 9.34
CA ILE A 44 -2.57 -8.23 7.90
C ILE A 44 -2.34 -6.75 7.54
N PHE A 45 -3.07 -5.83 8.16
CA PHE A 45 -2.87 -4.40 7.90
C PHE A 45 -1.51 -3.89 8.40
N THR A 46 -0.97 -4.48 9.47
CA THR A 46 0.39 -4.13 9.95
C THR A 46 1.43 -4.54 8.92
N ASP A 47 1.34 -5.77 8.41
CA ASP A 47 2.25 -6.26 7.38
C ASP A 47 2.12 -5.44 6.08
N LEU A 48 0.89 -5.20 5.63
CA LEU A 48 0.60 -4.34 4.47
C LEU A 48 1.21 -2.94 4.62
N SER A 49 1.10 -2.32 5.80
CA SER A 49 1.64 -0.99 6.08
C SER A 49 3.17 -0.95 5.96
N ILE A 50 3.85 -2.00 6.43
CA ILE A 50 5.32 -2.14 6.31
C ILE A 50 5.70 -2.34 4.84
N GLN A 51 4.98 -3.19 4.10
CA GLN A 51 5.23 -3.45 2.68
C GLN A 51 5.03 -2.17 1.84
N LEU A 52 3.92 -1.46 2.01
CA LEU A 52 3.65 -0.20 1.30
C LEU A 52 4.75 0.82 1.57
N THR A 53 5.17 0.98 2.83
CA THR A 53 6.24 1.92 3.18
C THR A 53 7.53 1.62 2.42
N ARG A 54 7.89 0.33 2.25
CA ARG A 54 9.08 -0.06 1.47
C ARG A 54 8.91 0.19 -0.03
N LEU A 55 7.72 -0.08 -0.57
CA LEU A 55 7.43 0.05 -2.01
C LEU A 55 7.38 1.50 -2.47
N ILE A 56 6.77 2.38 -1.68
CA ILE A 56 6.64 3.83 -1.94
C ILE A 56 8.01 4.53 -1.92
N HIS A 57 8.94 4.09 -1.07
CA HIS A 57 10.31 4.63 -1.01
C HIS A 57 11.31 3.90 -1.91
N LYS A 58 10.86 2.91 -2.70
CA LYS A 58 11.73 2.23 -3.65
C LYS A 58 12.16 3.24 -4.72
N LYS A 59 13.45 3.33 -4.99
CA LYS A 59 13.98 4.25 -6.01
C LYS A 59 13.44 3.87 -7.39
N GLU A 60 13.03 4.87 -8.17
CA GLU A 60 12.79 4.70 -9.59
C GLU A 60 14.15 4.40 -10.27
N LEU A 61 14.28 3.19 -10.80
CA LEU A 61 15.40 2.80 -11.64
C LEU A 61 14.99 3.18 -13.07
N VAL A 62 15.40 4.38 -13.50
CA VAL A 62 15.37 4.79 -14.91
C VAL A 62 16.45 4.00 -15.65
#